data_AF-A0A953HGS7-F1
#
_entry.id   AF-A0A953HGS7-F1
#
_cell.length_a   1.000
_cell.length_b   1.000
_cell.length_c   1.000
_cell.angle_alpha   90.00
_cell.angle_beta   90.00
_cell.angle_gamma   90.00
#
_symmetry.space_group_name_H-M   'P 1'
#
loop_
_entity.id
_entity.type
_entity.pdbx_description
1 polymer ?
#
loop_
_entity_poly.entity_id
_entity_poly.type
_entity_poly.pdbx_seq_one_letter_code
_entity_poly.pdbx_strand_id
1 'polypeptide(L)'
;MTRRNPDRYTAADWKEAGHTVGAILANRWLVYTECELCELRIRADLKRIARARGTGFVLWGRSPPCRRMGCPGRVTFWVRPHGASGDVAMT
;
A
#
# COMPACT_ATOMS: atom_id res chain seq x y z
N MET A 1 26.38 3.10 2.79
CA MET A 1 25.07 3.79 2.80
C MET A 1 24.43 3.61 4.16
N THR A 2 24.52 4.63 5.02
CA THR A 2 23.98 4.60 6.38
C THR A 2 22.46 4.48 6.32
N ARG A 3 21.90 3.33 6.72
CA ARG A 3 20.45 3.19 6.88
C ARG A 3 20.01 4.14 7.99
N ARG A 4 19.30 5.21 7.64
CA ARG A 4 18.62 6.09 8.61
C ARG A 4 17.74 5.22 9.51
N ASN A 5 17.67 5.55 10.80
CA ASN A 5 16.84 4.82 11.76
C ASN A 5 15.39 4.73 11.23
N PRO A 6 14.83 3.52 10.99
CA PRO A 6 13.46 3.33 10.51
C PRO A 6 12.39 4.03 11.38
N ASP A 7 12.65 4.19 12.69
CA ASP A 7 11.74 4.87 13.62
C ASP A 7 11.55 6.37 13.33
N ARG A 8 12.42 6.98 12.51
CA ARG A 8 12.30 8.39 12.10
C ARG A 8 11.68 8.58 10.71
N TYR A 9 11.27 7.51 10.02
CA TYR A 9 10.66 7.62 8.70
C TYR A 9 9.22 8.15 8.82
N THR A 10 8.96 9.28 8.18
CA THR A 10 7.61 9.82 7.99
C THR A 10 6.86 9.04 6.90
N ALA A 11 5.54 9.22 6.82
CA ALA A 11 4.74 8.63 5.73
C ALA A 11 5.26 9.04 4.33
N ALA A 12 5.85 10.24 4.20
CA ALA A 12 6.46 10.70 2.96
C ALA A 12 7.73 9.92 2.60
N ASP A 13 8.58 9.60 3.58
CA ASP A 13 9.79 8.79 3.35
C ASP A 13 9.42 7.37 2.89
N TRP A 14 8.34 6.79 3.46
CA TRP A 14 7.80 5.50 3.02
C TRP A 14 7.20 5.57 1.61
N LYS A 15 6.56 6.69 1.27
CA LYS A 15 6.03 6.97 -0.08
C LYS A 15 7.14 7.08 -1.12
N GLU A 16 8.24 7.72 -0.79
CA GLU A 16 9.41 7.81 -1.65
C GLU A 16 10.04 6.44 -1.87
N ALA A 17 10.30 5.69 -0.79
CA ALA A 17 10.93 4.38 -0.84
C ALA A 17 10.06 3.28 -1.48
N GLY A 18 8.74 3.41 -1.44
CA GLY A 18 7.76 2.46 -2.01
C GLY A 18 6.80 3.09 -3.02
N HIS A 19 7.27 4.03 -3.84
CA HIS A 19 6.40 4.78 -4.74
C HIS A 19 5.64 3.89 -5.74
N THR A 20 6.29 2.83 -6.22
CA THR A 20 5.74 1.91 -7.23
C THR A 20 5.48 0.51 -6.67
N VAL A 21 4.58 -0.25 -7.27
CA VAL A 21 4.34 -1.66 -6.94
C VAL A 21 5.63 -2.49 -7.03
N GLY A 22 6.49 -2.20 -8.00
CA GLY A 22 7.80 -2.82 -8.14
C GLY A 22 8.70 -2.56 -6.93
N ALA A 23 8.77 -1.32 -6.46
CA ALA A 23 9.53 -0.97 -5.26
C ALA A 23 8.97 -1.66 -4.01
N ILE A 24 7.65 -1.66 -3.83
CA ILE A 24 6.98 -2.34 -2.70
C ILE A 24 7.28 -3.85 -2.72
N LEU A 25 7.23 -4.49 -3.89
CA LEU A 25 7.59 -5.90 -4.08
C LEU A 25 9.06 -6.18 -3.76
N ALA A 26 9.98 -5.34 -4.26
CA ALA A 26 11.42 -5.48 -4.02
C ALA A 26 11.75 -5.34 -2.53
N ASN A 27 11.09 -4.41 -1.84
CA ASN A 27 11.19 -4.22 -0.40
C ASN A 27 10.43 -5.29 0.43
N ARG A 28 9.71 -6.20 -0.23
CA ARG A 28 8.88 -7.25 0.40
C ARG A 28 7.87 -6.70 1.41
N TRP A 29 7.33 -5.52 1.13
CA TRP A 29 6.30 -4.90 1.98
C TRP A 29 4.93 -5.50 1.70
N LEU A 30 4.06 -5.47 2.70
CA LEU A 30 2.68 -5.91 2.57
C LEU A 30 1.79 -4.71 2.25
N VAL A 31 0.78 -4.92 1.41
CA VAL A 31 -0.25 -3.92 1.15
C VAL A 31 -1.61 -4.51 1.45
N TYR A 32 -2.43 -3.74 2.12
CA TYR A 32 -3.82 -4.03 2.44
C TYR A 32 -4.71 -2.99 1.79
N THR A 33 -5.94 -3.36 1.49
CA THR A 33 -7.04 -2.45 1.18
C THR A 33 -8.01 -2.49 2.35
N GLU A 34 -8.46 -1.34 2.83
CA GLU A 34 -9.47 -1.24 3.86
C GLU A 34 -10.61 -0.36 3.36
N CYS A 35 -11.85 -0.85 3.46
CA CYS A 35 -13.02 -0.10 3.05
C CYS A 35 -13.46 0.87 4.15
N GLU A 36 -13.64 2.14 3.82
CA GLU A 36 -14.06 3.17 4.77
C GLU A 36 -15.53 3.01 5.21
N LEU A 37 -16.32 2.21 4.49
CA LEU A 37 -17.75 2.03 4.76
C LEU A 37 -18.08 0.70 5.47
N CYS A 38 -17.50 -0.40 5.00
CA CYS A 38 -17.81 -1.75 5.54
C CYS A 38 -16.64 -2.39 6.28
N GLU A 39 -15.56 -1.63 6.48
CA GLU A 39 -14.35 -2.02 7.23
C GLU A 39 -13.67 -3.30 6.70
N LEU A 40 -14.04 -3.73 5.49
CA LEU A 40 -13.49 -4.93 4.88
C LEU A 40 -12.01 -4.69 4.57
N ARG A 41 -11.16 -5.45 5.26
CA ARG A 41 -9.72 -5.44 5.07
C ARG A 41 -9.25 -6.67 4.32
N ILE A 42 -8.61 -6.46 3.17
CA ILE A 42 -8.11 -7.52 2.29
C ILE A 42 -6.64 -7.27 1.98
N ARG A 43 -5.83 -8.33 1.95
CA ARG A 43 -4.44 -8.25 1.46
C ARG A 43 -4.41 -8.10 -0.05
N ALA A 44 -3.75 -7.06 -0.55
CA ALA A 44 -3.57 -6.83 -1.98
C ALA A 44 -2.51 -7.80 -2.54
N ASP A 45 -2.85 -8.46 -3.65
CA ASP A 45 -1.89 -9.27 -4.40
C ASP A 45 -1.08 -8.37 -5.35
N LEU A 46 0.06 -7.90 -4.83
CA LEU A 46 0.98 -7.04 -5.57
C LEU A 46 1.57 -7.72 -6.82
N LYS A 47 1.76 -9.05 -6.82
CA LYS A 47 2.25 -9.78 -7.99
C LYS A 47 1.21 -9.77 -9.11
N ARG A 48 -0.06 -9.97 -8.76
CA ARG A 48 -1.17 -9.87 -9.71
C ARG A 48 -1.31 -8.45 -10.25
N ILE A 49 -1.20 -7.43 -9.40
CA ILE A 49 -1.25 -6.02 -9.83
C ILE A 49 -0.08 -5.71 -10.77
N ALA A 50 1.14 -6.11 -10.43
CA ALA A 50 2.32 -5.90 -11.26
C ALA A 50 2.19 -6.60 -12.63
N ARG A 51 1.62 -7.80 -12.69
CA ARG A 51 1.35 -8.51 -13.94
C ARG A 51 0.30 -7.80 -14.81
N ALA A 52 -0.74 -7.25 -14.20
CA ALA A 52 -1.85 -6.63 -14.94
C ALA A 52 -1.59 -5.16 -15.33
N ARG A 53 -0.83 -4.41 -14.54
CA ARG A 53 -0.62 -2.95 -14.70
C ARG A 53 0.83 -2.54 -14.90
N GLY A 54 1.78 -3.47 -14.75
CA GLY A 54 3.22 -3.20 -14.74
C GLY A 54 3.77 -2.88 -13.36
N THR A 55 5.09 -3.02 -13.20
CA THR A 55 5.82 -2.75 -11.95
C THR A 55 5.92 -1.25 -11.63
N GLY A 56 5.85 -0.38 -12.62
CA GLY A 56 5.83 1.09 -12.45
C GLY A 56 4.49 1.64 -11.95
N PHE A 57 3.47 0.79 -11.75
CA PHE A 57 2.16 1.23 -11.28
C PHE A 57 2.24 1.81 -9.85
N VAL A 58 1.54 2.91 -9.59
CA VAL A 58 1.52 3.63 -8.31
C VAL A 58 0.19 3.39 -7.61
N LEU A 59 0.24 2.88 -6.38
CA LEU A 59 -0.95 2.66 -5.53
C LEU A 59 -1.29 3.86 -4.64
N TRP A 60 -0.32 4.74 -4.39
CA TRP A 60 -0.52 5.94 -3.59
C TRP A 60 -1.54 6.89 -4.23
N GLY A 61 -2.46 7.42 -3.43
CA GLY A 61 -3.54 8.31 -3.85
C GLY A 61 -4.64 7.64 -4.66
N ARG A 62 -4.71 6.29 -4.68
CA ARG A 62 -5.76 5.54 -5.38
C ARG A 62 -6.79 5.01 -4.40
N SER A 63 -8.07 5.23 -4.72
CA SER A 63 -9.19 4.74 -3.90
C SER A 63 -10.23 3.99 -4.75
N PRO A 64 -9.95 2.74 -5.16
CA PRO A 64 -10.87 1.95 -5.97
C PRO A 64 -12.13 1.54 -5.19
N PRO A 65 -13.19 1.08 -5.88
CA PRO A 65 -14.40 0.62 -5.21
C PRO A 65 -14.15 -0.64 -4.36
N CYS A 66 -14.94 -0.80 -3.31
CA CYS A 66 -14.91 -1.98 -2.45
C CYS A 66 -15.22 -3.25 -3.25
N ARG A 67 -14.52 -4.35 -2.93
CA ARG A 67 -14.77 -5.65 -3.53
C ARG A 67 -15.94 -6.42 -2.91
N ARG A 68 -16.50 -5.91 -1.80
CA ARG A 68 -17.69 -6.50 -1.18
C ARG A 68 -18.89 -6.27 -2.09
N MET A 69 -19.58 -7.32 -2.48
CA MET A 69 -20.80 -7.19 -3.27
C MET A 69 -21.83 -6.35 -2.51
N GLY A 70 -22.41 -5.36 -3.20
CA GLY A 70 -23.40 -4.43 -2.63
C GLY A 70 -22.82 -3.29 -1.78
N CYS A 71 -21.49 -3.18 -1.61
CA CYS A 71 -20.90 -2.05 -0.90
C CYS A 71 -20.55 -0.91 -1.87
N PRO A 72 -21.14 0.29 -1.74
CA PRO A 72 -20.78 1.46 -2.56
C PRO A 72 -19.49 2.16 -2.08
N GLY A 73 -18.87 1.67 -1.01
CA GLY A 73 -17.69 2.27 -0.41
C GLY A 73 -16.45 2.20 -1.28
N ARG A 74 -15.46 3.02 -0.93
CA ARG A 74 -14.11 2.99 -1.53
C ARG A 74 -13.14 2.38 -0.54
N VAL A 75 -12.04 1.85 -1.07
CA VAL A 75 -10.96 1.32 -0.24
C VAL A 75 -9.76 2.25 -0.27
N THR A 76 -9.13 2.40 0.88
CA THR A 76 -7.84 3.04 1.03
C THR A 76 -6.76 1.95 1.08
N PHE A 77 -5.67 2.16 0.35
CA PHE A 77 -4.53 1.26 0.44
C PHE A 77 -3.68 1.60 1.67
N TRP A 78 -3.18 0.57 2.32
CA TRP A 78 -2.31 0.65 3.48
C TRP A 78 -1.08 -0.18 3.23
N VAL A 79 0.11 0.41 3.36
CA VAL A 79 1.37 -0.32 3.26
C VAL A 79 1.89 -0.63 4.66
N ARG A 80 2.50 -1.82 4.83
CA ARG A 80 3.22 -2.21 6.03
C ARG A 80 4.71 -2.35 5.69
N PRO A 81 5.49 -1.28 5.82
CA PRO A 81 6.94 -1.33 5.67
C PRO A 81 7.60 -2.09 6.81
N HIS A 82 8.71 -2.76 6.52
CA HIS A 82 9.54 -3.35 7.57
C HIS A 82 10.21 -2.24 8.38
N GLY A 83 9.96 -2.20 9.69
CA GLY A 83 10.51 -1.18 10.59
C GLY A 83 9.59 0.01 10.84
N ALA A 84 8.39 0.05 10.26
CA ALA A 84 7.36 1.00 10.70
C ALA A 84 6.64 0.46 11.94
N SER A 85 6.29 1.33 12.88
CA SER A 85 5.50 0.99 14.08
C SER A 85 4.05 0.60 13.76
N GLY A 86 3.60 0.79 12.51
CA GLY A 86 2.23 0.52 12.08
C GLY A 86 2.05 0.55 10.56
N ASP A 87 0.79 0.41 10.15
CA ASP A 87 0.40 0.56 8.74
C ASP A 87 0.38 2.03 8.33
N VAL A 88 0.89 2.33 7.15
CA VAL A 88 0.92 3.68 6.58
C VAL A 88 -0.16 3.78 5.50
N ALA A 89 -1.07 4.75 5.67
CA ALA A 89 -2.08 5.04 4.66
C ALA A 89 -1.41 5.52 3.37
N MET A 90 -1.80 4.94 2.25
CA MET A 90 -1.26 5.27 0.93
C MET A 90 -2.08 6.36 0.25
N THR A 91 -2.29 7.50 0.92
CA THR A 91 -3.02 8.65 0.39
C THR A 91 -2.16 9.61 -0.43
#